data_AF-A0A0U5G9P6-F1
#
_entry.id   AF-A0A0U5G9P6-F1
#
_cell.length_a   1.000
_cell.length_b   1.000
_cell.length_c   1.000
_cell.angle_alpha   90.00
_cell.angle_beta   90.00
_cell.angle_gamma   90.00
#
_symmetry.space_group_name_H-M   'P 1'
#
loop_
_entity.id
_entity.type
_entity.pdbx_description
1 polymer ?
#
loop_
_entity_poly.entity_id
_entity_poly.type
_entity_poly.pdbx_seq_one_letter_code
_entity_poly.pdbx_strand_id
1 'polypeptide(L)'
;MVSDGKDMILTARPHDAAYVRTISKQLLLGLDLLHRQASLTAVDLQPANIMISTAHRDILLEPPEFSLVTWLDEMTMDDSAPKYLIPSQRRRGQLDEADCSELMVKLGDLGGAVQNQESNDKPVTPTALRAPELIHRNSWNSSIDIWALGYLIFELATNEPLFPLGTFGLSKEQVDDEHLDLISRLLDGDDHINKTLIRHLADRLPVNFGATNIKCFASFLWSMLQQHPQKRESAAELLYHPFLTEHVSEKGKHDGGTESSGQQSRSQMLLL
;
A
#
# COMPACT_ATOMS: atom_id res chain seq x y z
N MET A 1 9.51 -15.57 -2.69
CA MET A 1 9.00 -14.19 -2.56
C MET A 1 10.11 -13.33 -1.99
N VAL A 2 10.20 -12.08 -2.40
CA VAL A 2 11.15 -11.11 -1.85
C VAL A 2 10.35 -9.98 -1.21
N SER A 3 10.91 -9.39 -0.13
CA SER A 3 10.37 -8.18 0.48
C SER A 3 10.74 -6.99 -0.41
N ASP A 4 9.79 -6.57 -1.25
CA ASP A 4 9.96 -5.47 -2.21
C ASP A 4 8.92 -4.36 -1.98
N GLY A 5 8.21 -4.33 -0.85
CA GLY A 5 7.19 -3.31 -0.58
C GLY A 5 7.75 -1.88 -0.67
N LYS A 6 9.01 -1.66 -0.28
CA LYS A 6 9.67 -0.35 -0.43
C LYS A 6 9.96 -0.01 -1.90
N ASP A 7 10.35 -0.98 -2.72
CA ASP A 7 10.61 -0.78 -4.15
C ASP A 7 9.29 -0.62 -4.93
N MET A 8 8.18 -1.16 -4.43
CA MET A 8 6.82 -0.94 -4.94
C MET A 8 6.29 0.47 -4.63
N ILE A 9 6.63 1.00 -3.45
CA ILE A 9 6.24 2.33 -2.95
C ILE A 9 7.19 3.43 -3.45
N LEU A 10 8.42 3.09 -3.79
CA LEU A 10 9.41 4.01 -4.37
C LEU A 10 9.69 3.61 -5.81
N THR A 11 8.63 3.33 -6.56
CA THR A 11 8.76 3.34 -8.02
C THR A 11 8.86 4.80 -8.45
N ALA A 12 9.73 5.12 -9.41
CA ALA A 12 9.84 6.50 -9.91
C ALA A 12 8.58 6.99 -10.66
N ARG A 13 7.47 6.22 -10.66
CA ARG A 13 6.24 6.46 -11.41
C ARG A 13 5.00 6.14 -10.55
N PRO A 14 4.05 7.06 -10.39
CA PRO A 14 2.78 6.76 -9.72
C PRO A 14 2.01 5.62 -10.39
N HIS A 15 1.36 4.78 -9.59
CA HIS A 15 0.59 3.63 -10.05
C HIS A 15 -0.82 4.02 -10.49
N ASP A 16 -1.37 3.32 -11.48
CA ASP A 16 -2.76 3.53 -11.89
C ASP A 16 -3.76 2.93 -10.88
N ALA A 17 -5.04 3.24 -11.06
CA ALA A 17 -6.09 2.77 -10.15
C ALA A 17 -6.24 1.24 -10.17
N ALA A 18 -5.95 0.56 -11.28
CA ALA A 18 -6.08 -0.89 -11.39
C ALA A 18 -4.98 -1.61 -10.60
N TYR A 19 -3.76 -1.10 -10.65
CA TYR A 19 -2.64 -1.57 -9.85
C TYR A 19 -2.93 -1.41 -8.35
N VAL A 20 -3.25 -0.20 -7.90
CA VAL A 20 -3.55 0.08 -6.48
C VAL A 20 -4.68 -0.82 -5.98
N ARG A 21 -5.77 -0.94 -6.75
CA ARG A 21 -6.91 -1.82 -6.42
C ARG A 21 -6.49 -3.28 -6.23
N THR A 22 -5.66 -3.80 -7.12
CA THR A 22 -5.24 -5.21 -7.11
C THR A 22 -4.39 -5.52 -5.87
N ILE A 23 -3.44 -4.65 -5.57
CA ILE A 23 -2.56 -4.80 -4.39
C ILE A 23 -3.36 -4.61 -3.09
N SER A 24 -4.18 -3.56 -2.99
CA SER A 24 -5.03 -3.31 -1.82
C SER A 24 -5.93 -4.50 -1.49
N LYS A 25 -6.53 -5.13 -2.52
CA LYS A 25 -7.39 -6.30 -2.33
C LYS A 25 -6.64 -7.48 -1.73
N GLN A 26 -5.42 -7.77 -2.19
CA GLN A 26 -4.61 -8.87 -1.65
C GLN A 26 -4.15 -8.59 -0.21
N LEU A 27 -3.75 -7.35 0.08
CA LEU A 27 -3.38 -6.94 1.44
C LEU A 27 -4.57 -7.07 2.41
N LEU A 28 -5.76 -6.65 2.00
CA LEU A 28 -6.98 -6.80 2.80
C LEU A 28 -7.38 -8.26 3.01
N LEU A 29 -7.24 -9.13 2.01
CA LEU A 29 -7.48 -10.57 2.18
C LEU A 29 -6.53 -11.18 3.22
N GLY A 30 -5.25 -10.82 3.17
CA GLY A 30 -4.28 -11.25 4.18
C GLY A 30 -4.64 -10.74 5.58
N LEU A 31 -5.03 -9.47 5.68
CA LEU A 31 -5.38 -8.86 6.96
C LEU A 31 -6.68 -9.40 7.55
N ASP A 32 -7.70 -9.66 6.71
CA ASP A 32 -8.96 -10.29 7.11
C ASP A 32 -8.72 -11.67 7.72
N LEU A 33 -7.82 -12.45 7.11
CA LEU A 33 -7.40 -13.75 7.62
C LEU A 33 -6.74 -13.62 9.01
N LEU A 34 -5.80 -12.69 9.17
CA LEU A 34 -5.14 -12.45 10.46
C LEU A 34 -6.15 -12.04 11.54
N HIS A 35 -7.00 -11.06 11.26
CA HIS A 35 -7.91 -10.47 12.24
C HIS A 35 -9.04 -11.42 12.65
N ARG A 36 -9.72 -12.07 11.67
CA ARG A 36 -10.93 -12.86 11.94
C ARG A 36 -10.66 -14.34 12.14
N GLN A 37 -9.73 -14.92 11.39
CA GLN A 37 -9.49 -16.37 11.45
C GLN A 37 -8.41 -16.69 12.48
N ALA A 38 -7.33 -15.91 12.51
CA ALA A 38 -6.22 -16.15 13.44
C ALA A 38 -6.36 -15.39 14.77
N SER A 39 -7.26 -14.40 14.88
CA SER A 39 -7.37 -13.51 16.04
C SER A 39 -6.04 -12.81 16.40
N LEU A 40 -5.25 -12.47 15.38
CA LEU A 40 -3.96 -11.80 15.48
C LEU A 40 -4.06 -10.37 14.96
N THR A 41 -3.40 -9.44 15.64
CA THR A 41 -3.07 -8.11 15.14
C THR A 41 -1.61 -8.12 14.70
N ALA A 42 -1.32 -7.66 13.48
CA ALA A 42 0.03 -7.67 12.92
C ALA A 42 0.97 -6.69 13.63
N VAL A 43 0.47 -5.53 14.07
CA VAL A 43 1.13 -4.43 14.82
C VAL A 43 2.33 -3.75 14.15
N ASP A 44 2.99 -4.43 13.23
CA ASP A 44 4.17 -4.00 12.49
C ASP A 44 3.93 -4.11 10.97
N LEU A 45 2.76 -3.64 10.50
CA LEU A 45 2.56 -3.47 9.06
C LEU A 45 3.50 -2.38 8.56
N GLN A 46 4.38 -2.74 7.63
CA GLN A 46 5.32 -1.83 6.97
C GLN A 46 5.76 -2.40 5.61
N PRO A 47 6.36 -1.59 4.73
CA PRO A 47 6.77 -2.06 3.40
C PRO A 47 7.72 -3.25 3.44
N ALA A 48 8.58 -3.33 4.46
CA ALA A 48 9.51 -4.44 4.65
C ALA A 48 8.80 -5.79 4.90
N ASN A 49 7.56 -5.76 5.39
CA ASN A 49 6.76 -6.94 5.73
C ASN A 49 5.73 -7.29 4.64
N ILE A 50 5.77 -6.60 3.50
CA ILE A 50 4.95 -6.90 2.32
C ILE A 50 5.81 -7.62 1.28
N MET A 51 5.45 -8.87 1.02
CA MET A 51 6.17 -9.78 0.13
C MET A 51 5.48 -9.82 -1.23
N ILE A 52 6.26 -9.74 -2.31
CA ILE A 52 5.73 -9.75 -3.68
C ILE A 52 6.44 -10.84 -4.50
N SER A 53 5.69 -11.43 -5.42
CA SER A 53 6.20 -12.38 -6.42
C SER A 53 5.29 -12.38 -7.64
N THR A 54 5.77 -12.87 -8.77
CA THR A 54 4.92 -13.15 -9.94
C THR A 54 4.48 -14.62 -9.92
N ALA A 55 3.22 -14.91 -10.25
CA ALA A 55 2.67 -16.28 -10.21
C ALA A 55 3.42 -17.31 -11.09
N HIS A 56 4.18 -16.85 -12.09
CA HIS A 56 4.81 -17.72 -13.11
C HIS A 56 6.34 -17.62 -13.19
N ARG A 57 6.97 -16.80 -12.35
CA ARG A 57 8.43 -16.82 -12.23
C ARG A 57 8.78 -17.34 -10.84
N ASP A 58 9.19 -18.60 -10.79
CA ASP A 58 10.13 -18.99 -9.75
C ASP A 58 11.29 -18.00 -9.88
N ILE A 59 11.47 -17.14 -8.88
CA ILE A 59 12.66 -16.31 -8.80
C ILE A 59 13.78 -17.33 -8.68
N LEU A 60 14.42 -17.67 -9.80
CA LEU A 60 15.53 -18.59 -9.86
C LEU A 60 16.68 -17.93 -9.10
N LEU A 61 16.71 -18.19 -7.80
CA LEU A 61 17.83 -17.85 -6.96
C LEU A 61 19.05 -18.57 -7.52
N GLU A 62 20.14 -17.83 -7.65
CA GLU A 62 21.42 -18.44 -7.96
C GLU A 62 21.88 -19.27 -6.76
N PRO A 63 22.69 -20.32 -6.96
CA PRO A 63 23.32 -21.01 -5.84
C PRO A 63 23.95 -19.99 -4.89
N PRO A 64 23.68 -20.07 -3.57
CA PRO A 64 24.15 -19.07 -2.63
C PRO A 64 25.68 -19.01 -2.61
N GLU A 65 26.22 -17.81 -2.82
CA GLU A 65 27.63 -17.53 -2.58
C GLU A 65 27.82 -17.24 -1.09
N PHE A 66 28.70 -18.01 -0.45
CA PHE A 66 28.99 -17.86 0.97
C PHE A 66 30.32 -17.13 1.16
N SER A 67 30.30 -16.07 1.96
CA SER A 67 31.51 -15.37 2.38
C SER A 67 31.71 -15.58 3.88
N LEU A 68 32.90 -15.99 4.30
CA LEU A 68 33.19 -16.14 5.73
C LEU A 68 33.16 -14.77 6.42
N VAL A 69 32.55 -14.68 7.59
CA VAL A 69 32.71 -13.49 8.44
C VAL A 69 34.13 -13.49 9.02
N THR A 70 34.88 -12.43 8.72
CA THR A 70 36.19 -12.16 9.31
C THR A 70 36.07 -11.06 10.35
N TRP A 71 36.59 -11.32 11.54
CA TRP A 71 36.67 -10.33 12.61
C TRP A 71 37.82 -9.36 12.34
N LEU A 72 37.66 -8.11 12.78
CA LEU A 72 38.76 -7.14 12.76
C LEU A 72 39.86 -7.60 13.72
N ASP A 73 41.11 -7.31 13.36
CA ASP A 73 42.24 -7.50 14.26
C ASP A 73 41.97 -6.75 15.57
N GLU A 74 42.28 -7.38 16.71
CA GLU A 74 42.00 -6.91 18.07
C GLU A 74 40.59 -7.16 18.62
N MET A 75 39.67 -7.76 17.84
CA MET A 75 38.33 -8.11 18.33
C MET A 75 38.26 -9.54 18.89
N THR A 76 37.65 -9.72 20.06
CA THR A 76 37.37 -11.05 20.60
C THR A 76 36.23 -11.68 19.81
N MET A 77 36.49 -12.81 19.14
CA MET A 77 35.43 -13.59 18.51
C MET A 77 34.46 -14.10 19.57
N ASP A 78 33.18 -13.86 19.35
CA ASP A 78 32.09 -14.45 20.12
C ASP A 78 31.01 -14.99 19.16
N ASP A 79 29.90 -15.48 19.73
CA ASP A 79 28.80 -16.05 18.96
C ASP A 79 27.79 -14.99 18.48
N SER A 80 28.14 -13.70 18.51
CA SER A 80 27.23 -12.62 18.10
C SER A 80 27.07 -12.48 16.59
N ALA A 81 28.06 -12.94 15.81
CA ALA A 81 28.04 -12.86 14.35
C ALA A 81 27.85 -14.25 13.71
N PRO A 82 27.10 -14.35 12.59
CA PRO A 82 26.94 -15.60 11.87
C PRO A 82 28.27 -16.04 11.23
N LYS A 83 28.45 -17.35 11.03
CA LYS A 83 29.66 -17.91 10.42
C LYS A 83 29.87 -17.48 8.96
N TYR A 84 28.78 -17.25 8.23
CA TYR A 84 28.79 -16.88 6.82
C TYR A 84 27.85 -15.70 6.57
N LEU A 85 28.28 -14.80 5.69
CA LEU A 85 27.42 -13.84 5.02
C LEU A 85 26.95 -14.44 3.70
N ILE A 86 25.67 -14.21 3.40
CA ILE A 86 25.09 -14.50 2.09
C ILE A 86 24.64 -13.17 1.52
N PRO A 87 25.18 -12.72 0.38
CA PRO A 87 24.73 -11.49 -0.25
C PRO A 87 23.26 -11.63 -0.66
N SER A 88 22.53 -10.53 -0.52
CA SER A 88 21.14 -10.45 -0.93
C SER A 88 21.02 -10.70 -2.43
N GLN A 89 20.35 -11.78 -2.84
CA GLN A 89 20.13 -12.12 -4.25
C GLN A 89 18.93 -11.39 -4.88
N ARG A 90 18.57 -10.22 -4.33
CA ARG A 90 17.45 -9.42 -4.83
C ARG A 90 17.82 -8.80 -6.18
N ARG A 91 17.07 -9.13 -7.24
CA ARG A 91 17.22 -8.48 -8.54
C ARG A 91 16.34 -7.24 -8.59
N ARG A 92 16.94 -6.05 -8.55
CA ARG A 92 16.23 -4.78 -8.74
C ARG A 92 15.54 -4.76 -10.11
N GLY A 93 14.33 -4.22 -10.16
CA GLY A 93 13.56 -4.04 -11.39
C GLY A 93 12.90 -5.32 -11.93
N GLN A 94 12.94 -6.43 -11.19
CA GLN A 94 12.37 -7.71 -11.66
C GLN A 94 10.84 -7.67 -11.83
N LEU A 95 10.17 -6.73 -11.17
CA LEU A 95 8.72 -6.54 -11.20
C LEU A 95 8.28 -5.34 -12.05
N ASP A 96 9.21 -4.54 -12.58
CA ASP A 96 8.89 -3.27 -13.28
C ASP A 96 8.02 -3.48 -14.53
N GLU A 97 8.14 -4.64 -15.17
CA GLU A 97 7.40 -5.02 -16.37
C GLU A 97 6.31 -6.07 -16.09
N ALA A 98 6.13 -6.48 -14.84
CA ALA A 98 5.13 -7.49 -14.49
C ALA A 98 3.72 -6.88 -14.60
N ASP A 99 2.81 -7.60 -15.25
CA ASP A 99 1.39 -7.25 -15.21
C ASP A 99 0.89 -7.36 -13.76
N CYS A 100 0.15 -6.36 -13.29
CA CYS A 100 -0.34 -6.32 -11.92
C CYS A 100 -1.25 -7.52 -11.60
N SER A 101 -1.89 -8.11 -12.60
CA SER A 101 -2.70 -9.33 -12.47
C SER A 101 -1.88 -10.59 -12.21
N GLU A 102 -0.58 -10.59 -12.53
CA GLU A 102 0.35 -11.69 -12.26
C GLU A 102 1.02 -11.56 -10.89
N LEU A 103 0.87 -10.41 -10.22
CA LEU A 103 1.47 -10.15 -8.92
C LEU A 103 0.72 -10.86 -7.80
N MET A 104 1.47 -11.60 -6.99
CA MET A 104 1.05 -12.22 -5.75
C MET A 104 1.66 -11.47 -4.57
N VAL A 105 0.80 -10.89 -3.74
CA VAL A 105 1.16 -10.10 -2.55
C VAL A 105 0.80 -10.89 -1.30
N LYS A 106 1.72 -10.95 -0.34
CA LYS A 106 1.49 -11.58 0.97
C LYS A 106 2.01 -10.71 2.10
N LEU A 107 1.28 -10.71 3.21
CA LEU A 107 1.80 -10.22 4.47
C LEU A 107 2.79 -11.24 5.03
N GLY A 108 3.97 -10.77 5.39
CA GLY A 108 5.04 -11.55 6.01
C GLY A 108 5.36 -11.03 7.41
N ASP A 109 6.36 -11.66 8.02
CA ASP A 109 6.92 -11.32 9.33
C ASP A 109 5.87 -11.08 10.44
N LEU A 110 5.37 -12.18 10.99
CA LEU A 110 4.44 -12.17 12.13
C LEU A 110 5.18 -12.37 13.47
N GLY A 111 6.50 -12.17 13.52
CA GLY A 111 7.30 -12.38 14.73
C GLY A 111 6.93 -11.40 15.86
N GLY A 112 6.40 -10.24 15.50
CA GLY A 112 5.88 -9.23 16.44
C GLY A 112 4.36 -9.24 16.63
N ALA A 113 3.62 -10.13 15.95
CA ALA A 113 2.16 -10.12 15.97
C ALA A 113 1.61 -10.44 17.37
N VAL A 114 0.48 -9.83 17.71
CA VAL A 114 -0.13 -9.90 19.05
C VAL A 114 -1.50 -10.53 18.97
N GLN A 115 -1.80 -11.46 19.88
CA GLN A 115 -3.13 -12.04 20.01
C GLN A 115 -4.08 -11.04 20.66
N ASN A 116 -5.28 -10.86 20.09
CA ASN A 116 -6.21 -9.79 20.43
C ASN A 116 -6.65 -9.72 21.90
N GLN A 117 -6.41 -10.75 22.71
CA GLN A 117 -6.82 -10.82 24.12
C GLN A 117 -5.66 -10.84 25.13
N GLU A 118 -4.40 -10.86 24.69
CA GLU A 118 -3.28 -11.23 25.59
C GLU A 118 -2.32 -10.10 25.94
N SER A 119 -2.53 -8.86 25.50
CA SER A 119 -1.53 -7.81 25.70
C SER A 119 -2.11 -6.50 26.23
N ASN A 120 -1.69 -6.13 27.44
CA ASN A 120 -1.71 -4.75 27.94
C ASN A 120 -0.47 -3.96 27.49
N ASP A 121 0.46 -4.60 26.79
CA ASP A 121 1.70 -3.98 26.34
C ASP A 121 1.46 -3.11 25.11
N LYS A 122 2.25 -2.05 25.01
CA LYS A 122 2.18 -1.14 23.87
C LYS A 122 2.73 -1.86 22.62
N PRO A 123 1.99 -1.90 21.50
CA PRO A 123 2.47 -2.54 20.29
C PRO A 123 3.68 -1.80 19.73
N VAL A 124 4.59 -2.56 19.10
CA VAL A 124 5.76 -2.01 18.43
C VAL A 124 5.38 -1.67 16.99
N THR A 125 4.77 -0.50 16.80
CA THR A 125 4.39 0.01 15.47
C THR A 125 5.37 1.09 15.00
N PRO A 126 5.80 1.08 13.72
CA PRO A 126 6.65 2.11 13.15
C PRO A 126 6.05 3.51 13.32
N THR A 127 6.88 4.50 13.71
CA THR A 127 6.40 5.82 14.15
C THR A 127 5.46 6.51 13.16
N ALA A 128 5.77 6.47 11.86
CA ALA A 128 4.95 7.09 10.82
C ALA A 128 3.60 6.38 10.56
N LEU A 129 3.48 5.12 10.95
CA LEU A 129 2.31 4.27 10.71
C LEU A 129 1.41 4.15 11.95
N ARG A 130 1.79 4.79 13.06
CA ARG A 130 1.00 4.76 14.30
C ARG A 130 -0.34 5.43 14.10
N ALA A 131 -1.40 4.69 14.43
CA ALA A 131 -2.73 5.25 14.57
C ALA A 131 -2.80 6.28 15.72
N PRO A 132 -3.72 7.25 15.67
CA PRO A 132 -3.81 8.33 16.67
C PRO A 132 -3.92 7.81 18.10
N GLU A 133 -4.65 6.72 18.33
CA GLU A 133 -4.82 6.10 19.64
C GLU A 133 -3.49 5.57 20.23
N LEU A 134 -2.54 5.15 19.40
CA LEU A 134 -1.22 4.70 19.86
C LEU A 134 -0.32 5.88 20.26
N ILE A 135 -0.53 7.04 19.65
CA ILE A 135 0.18 8.28 19.97
C ILE A 135 -0.37 8.84 21.29
N HIS A 136 -1.70 8.94 21.41
CA HIS A 136 -2.39 9.35 22.64
C HIS A 136 -2.24 8.36 23.80
N ARG A 137 -1.69 7.16 23.57
CA ARG A 137 -1.55 6.08 24.56
C ARG A 137 -2.89 5.59 25.11
N ASN A 138 -3.91 5.62 24.27
CA ASN A 138 -5.23 5.07 24.56
C ASN A 138 -5.21 3.54 24.41
N SER A 139 -6.32 2.89 24.76
CA SER A 139 -6.54 1.49 24.40
C SER A 139 -6.54 1.33 22.88
N TRP A 140 -6.08 0.17 22.43
CA TRP A 140 -5.95 -0.17 21.02
C TRP A 140 -6.53 -1.56 20.75
N ASN A 141 -6.77 -1.85 19.49
CA ASN A 141 -7.21 -3.16 19.00
C ASN A 141 -6.71 -3.36 17.56
N SER A 142 -7.16 -4.41 16.88
CA SER A 142 -6.73 -4.73 15.51
C SER A 142 -6.96 -3.63 14.46
N SER A 143 -7.79 -2.62 14.76
CA SER A 143 -8.00 -1.48 13.86
C SER A 143 -6.78 -0.58 13.67
N ILE A 144 -5.72 -0.72 14.49
CA ILE A 144 -4.43 -0.05 14.24
C ILE A 144 -3.79 -0.55 12.93
N ASP A 145 -4.01 -1.82 12.57
CA ASP A 145 -3.51 -2.37 11.32
C ASP A 145 -4.30 -1.79 10.13
N ILE A 146 -5.60 -1.52 10.30
CA ILE A 146 -6.43 -0.89 9.27
C ILE A 146 -5.90 0.52 8.97
N TRP A 147 -5.55 1.29 10.01
CA TRP A 147 -4.93 2.60 9.84
C TRP A 147 -3.58 2.49 9.11
N ALA A 148 -2.70 1.60 9.58
CA ALA A 148 -1.39 1.40 8.96
C ALA A 148 -1.53 0.97 7.49
N LEU A 149 -2.48 0.10 7.18
CA LEU A 149 -2.77 -0.30 5.81
C LEU A 149 -3.29 0.86 4.96
N GLY A 150 -4.17 1.71 5.50
CA GLY A 150 -4.63 2.93 4.82
C GLY A 150 -3.47 3.87 4.45
N TYR A 151 -2.51 4.05 5.37
CA TYR A 151 -1.28 4.80 5.08
C TYR A 151 -0.48 4.14 3.96
N LEU A 152 -0.22 2.83 4.05
CA LEU A 152 0.60 2.10 3.07
C LEU A 152 -0.03 2.10 1.67
N ILE A 153 -1.36 2.03 1.59
CA ILE A 153 -2.10 2.12 0.32
C ILE A 153 -2.03 3.54 -0.27
N PHE A 154 -2.08 4.58 0.58
CA PHE A 154 -1.83 5.94 0.11
C PHE A 154 -0.42 6.07 -0.46
N GLU A 155 0.58 5.63 0.30
CA GLU A 155 2.00 5.71 -0.06
C GLU A 155 2.27 4.94 -1.36
N LEU A 156 1.66 3.77 -1.51
CA LEU A 156 1.66 2.99 -2.74
C LEU A 156 1.13 3.79 -3.93
N ALA A 157 0.02 4.50 -3.78
CA ALA A 157 -0.60 5.21 -4.91
C ALA A 157 0.20 6.45 -5.32
N THR A 158 0.77 7.17 -4.36
CA THR A 158 1.37 8.49 -4.57
C THR A 158 2.91 8.47 -4.66
N ASN A 159 3.54 7.38 -4.23
CA ASN A 159 4.98 7.28 -3.93
C ASN A 159 5.47 8.36 -2.94
N GLU A 160 4.56 8.89 -2.09
CA GLU A 160 4.87 9.89 -1.07
C GLU A 160 4.33 9.46 0.30
N PRO A 161 5.03 9.76 1.40
CA PRO A 161 4.52 9.51 2.74
C PRO A 161 3.26 10.37 2.97
N LEU A 162 2.21 9.75 3.53
CA LEU A 162 0.98 10.48 3.90
C LEU A 162 1.26 11.58 4.93
N PHE A 163 2.18 11.30 5.86
CA PHE A 163 2.64 12.22 6.90
C PHE A 163 4.17 12.34 6.82
N PRO A 164 4.72 13.44 6.28
CA PRO A 164 6.15 13.64 6.14
C PRO A 164 6.78 14.08 7.47
N LEU A 165 6.93 13.15 8.41
CA LEU A 165 7.46 13.42 9.75
C LEU A 165 8.97 13.72 9.73
N GLY A 166 9.36 14.81 10.36
CA GLY A 166 10.76 15.02 10.76
C GLY A 166 11.09 14.21 12.00
N THR A 167 12.10 13.33 11.96
CA THR A 167 12.55 12.61 13.18
C THR A 167 13.94 13.04 13.66
N PHE A 168 14.70 13.75 12.82
CA PHE A 168 16.08 14.10 13.13
C PHE A 168 16.14 15.26 14.13
N GLY A 169 16.78 15.03 15.28
CA GLY A 169 16.98 16.06 16.30
C GLY A 169 15.75 16.39 17.13
N LEU A 170 14.65 15.64 17.01
CA LEU A 170 13.42 15.82 17.78
C LEU A 170 13.30 14.78 18.90
N SER A 171 12.69 15.18 20.02
CA SER A 171 12.25 14.25 21.06
C SER A 171 11.06 13.43 20.57
N LYS A 172 10.76 12.33 21.27
CA LYS A 172 9.61 11.48 20.95
C LYS A 172 8.30 12.27 21.05
N GLU A 173 8.16 13.10 22.06
CA GLU A 173 6.99 13.95 22.30
C GLU A 173 6.80 14.95 21.17
N GLN A 174 7.88 15.58 20.70
CA GLN A 174 7.83 16.52 19.56
C GLN A 174 7.37 15.84 18.27
N VAL A 175 7.85 14.61 18.01
CA VAL A 175 7.42 13.82 16.85
C VAL A 175 5.95 13.40 16.99
N ASP A 176 5.53 12.99 18.19
CA ASP A 176 4.15 12.62 18.48
C ASP A 176 3.21 13.83 18.28
N ASP A 177 3.58 15.03 18.73
CA ASP A 177 2.83 16.28 18.53
C ASP A 177 2.74 16.67 17.04
N GLU A 178 3.86 16.65 16.31
CA GLU A 178 3.88 16.93 14.86
C GLU A 178 2.99 15.95 14.09
N HIS A 179 2.99 14.68 14.49
CA HIS A 179 2.16 13.66 13.86
C HIS A 179 0.67 13.91 14.09
N LEU A 180 0.25 14.26 15.31
CA LEU A 180 -1.13 14.61 15.59
C LEU A 180 -1.59 15.87 14.84
N ASP A 181 -0.72 16.86 14.69
CA ASP A 181 -0.99 18.08 13.92
C ASP A 181 -1.18 17.76 12.42
N LEU A 182 -0.34 16.88 11.86
CA LEU A 182 -0.48 16.40 10.48
C LEU A 182 -1.79 15.64 10.27
N ILE A 183 -2.11 14.72 11.18
CA ILE A 183 -3.36 13.96 11.17
C ILE A 183 -4.56 14.91 11.19
N SER A 184 -4.57 15.87 12.11
CA SER A 184 -5.68 16.81 12.29
C SER A 184 -5.87 17.68 11.03
N ARG A 185 -4.77 18.22 10.48
CA ARG A 185 -4.87 19.05 9.25
C ARG A 185 -5.44 18.32 8.04
N LEU A 186 -5.17 17.01 7.92
CA LEU A 186 -5.64 16.23 6.78
C LEU A 186 -6.97 15.53 7.03
N LEU A 187 -7.28 15.18 8.29
CA LEU A 187 -8.34 14.23 8.66
C LEU A 187 -9.31 14.72 9.77
N ASP A 188 -9.31 16.00 10.16
CA ASP A 188 -10.21 16.52 11.22
C ASP A 188 -11.64 16.86 10.77
N GLY A 189 -12.60 16.11 11.32
CA GLY A 189 -13.91 15.69 10.78
C GLY A 189 -14.89 16.77 10.32
N ASP A 190 -15.16 16.84 9.01
CA ASP A 190 -16.36 17.40 8.39
C ASP A 190 -16.41 17.06 6.88
N ASP A 191 -17.57 17.26 6.26
CA ASP A 191 -17.85 17.00 4.82
C ASP A 191 -16.89 17.75 3.86
N HIS A 192 -16.14 18.73 4.38
CA HIS A 192 -15.08 19.46 3.69
C HIS A 192 -13.82 18.61 3.44
N ILE A 193 -13.53 17.59 4.26
CA ILE A 193 -12.28 16.83 4.19
C ILE A 193 -12.23 15.88 3.01
N ASN A 194 -13.36 15.27 2.64
CA ASN A 194 -13.37 14.45 1.43
C ASN A 194 -12.85 15.31 0.25
N LYS A 195 -13.17 16.61 0.21
CA LYS A 195 -12.61 17.54 -0.77
C LYS A 195 -11.12 17.82 -0.59
N THR A 196 -10.62 17.94 0.65
CA THR A 196 -9.18 18.11 0.93
C THR A 196 -8.38 16.89 0.50
N LEU A 197 -8.80 15.68 0.90
CA LEU A 197 -8.16 14.43 0.51
C LEU A 197 -8.26 14.20 -1.01
N ILE A 198 -9.43 14.43 -1.62
CA ILE A 198 -9.59 14.36 -3.08
C ILE A 198 -8.62 15.30 -3.79
N ARG A 199 -8.49 16.56 -3.33
CA ARG A 199 -7.56 17.53 -3.92
C ARG A 199 -6.11 17.05 -3.74
N HIS A 200 -5.76 16.65 -2.53
CA HIS A 200 -4.43 16.17 -2.18
C HIS A 200 -4.01 14.97 -3.05
N LEU A 201 -4.94 14.05 -3.33
CA LEU A 201 -4.74 12.93 -4.25
C LEU A 201 -4.68 13.39 -5.71
N ALA A 202 -5.56 14.29 -6.15
CA ALA A 202 -5.58 14.80 -7.52
C ALA A 202 -4.30 15.55 -7.91
N ASP A 203 -3.63 16.19 -6.95
CA ASP A 203 -2.37 16.89 -7.17
C ASP A 203 -1.17 15.93 -7.33
N ARG A 204 -1.30 14.65 -6.93
CA ARG A 204 -0.22 13.64 -6.89
C ARG A 204 -0.39 12.48 -7.86
N LEU A 205 -1.64 12.08 -8.07
CA LEU A 205 -1.97 10.92 -8.89
C LEU A 205 -1.90 11.25 -10.38
N PRO A 206 -1.53 10.27 -11.23
CA PRO A 206 -1.36 10.50 -12.64
C PRO A 206 -2.72 10.74 -13.31
N VAL A 207 -2.72 11.41 -14.46
CA VAL A 207 -3.97 11.79 -15.17
C VAL A 207 -4.84 10.57 -15.50
N ASN A 208 -4.22 9.45 -15.84
CA ASN A 208 -4.90 8.17 -16.11
C ASN A 208 -5.46 7.49 -14.86
N PHE A 209 -5.18 7.97 -13.64
CA PHE A 209 -5.89 7.49 -12.47
C PHE A 209 -7.39 7.82 -12.59
N GLY A 210 -7.74 8.98 -13.14
CA GLY A 210 -9.11 9.37 -13.47
C GLY A 210 -9.91 9.91 -12.28
N ALA A 211 -10.64 11.01 -12.50
CA ALA A 211 -11.33 11.75 -11.44
C ALA A 211 -12.37 10.92 -10.65
N THR A 212 -13.05 9.99 -11.31
CA THR A 212 -14.01 9.08 -10.64
C THR A 212 -13.29 8.14 -9.69
N ASN A 213 -12.16 7.53 -10.11
CA ASN A 213 -11.36 6.68 -9.24
C ASN A 213 -10.76 7.49 -8.09
N ILE A 214 -10.31 8.74 -8.30
CA ILE A 214 -9.78 9.58 -7.22
C ILE A 214 -10.82 9.76 -6.11
N LYS A 215 -12.08 10.07 -6.46
CA LYS A 215 -13.16 10.22 -5.49
C LYS A 215 -13.44 8.91 -4.75
N CYS A 216 -13.50 7.81 -5.49
CA CYS A 216 -13.75 6.50 -4.93
C CYS A 216 -12.60 6.04 -4.01
N PHE A 217 -11.36 6.32 -4.42
CA PHE A 217 -10.14 6.03 -3.66
C PHE A 217 -10.03 6.89 -2.41
N ALA A 218 -10.39 8.17 -2.48
CA ALA A 218 -10.48 9.04 -1.30
C ALA A 218 -11.49 8.49 -0.27
N SER A 219 -12.66 8.05 -0.73
CA SER A 219 -13.66 7.39 0.14
C SER A 219 -13.10 6.11 0.77
N PHE A 220 -12.38 5.30 -0.01
CA PHE A 220 -11.76 4.07 0.47
C PHE A 220 -10.70 4.32 1.54
N LEU A 221 -9.79 5.27 1.29
CA LEU A 221 -8.80 5.71 2.28
C LEU A 221 -9.47 6.29 3.52
N TRP A 222 -10.55 7.06 3.35
CA TRP A 222 -11.32 7.63 4.46
C TRP A 222 -11.90 6.56 5.37
N SER A 223 -12.43 5.45 4.83
CA SER A 223 -12.91 4.31 5.63
C SER A 223 -11.83 3.68 6.52
N MET A 224 -10.55 3.78 6.13
CA MET A 224 -9.41 3.25 6.90
C MET A 224 -8.80 4.28 7.86
N LEU A 225 -8.74 5.54 7.45
CA LEU A 225 -8.02 6.63 8.14
C LEU A 225 -8.92 7.43 9.08
N GLN A 226 -9.90 6.79 9.72
CA GLN A 226 -10.71 7.44 10.74
C GLN A 226 -9.91 7.63 12.04
N GLN A 227 -9.96 8.83 12.62
CA GLN A 227 -9.30 9.11 13.89
C GLN A 227 -9.84 8.25 15.04
N HIS A 228 -11.16 8.00 15.03
CA HIS A 228 -11.79 7.09 16.00
C HIS A 228 -11.72 5.65 15.50
N PRO A 229 -11.08 4.73 16.26
CA PRO A 229 -10.94 3.32 15.88
C PRO A 229 -12.25 2.63 15.48
N GLN A 230 -13.34 2.96 16.16
CA GLN A 230 -14.66 2.34 15.97
C GLN A 230 -15.37 2.78 14.68
N LYS A 231 -14.89 3.85 14.04
CA LYS A 231 -15.41 4.31 12.75
C LYS A 231 -14.67 3.67 11.57
N ARG A 232 -13.55 2.99 11.80
CA ARG A 232 -12.80 2.32 10.74
C ARG A 232 -13.55 1.06 10.31
N GLU A 233 -13.71 0.89 9.01
CA GLU A 233 -14.22 -0.36 8.46
C GLU A 233 -13.20 -1.48 8.69
N SER A 234 -13.68 -2.68 8.98
CA SER A 234 -12.85 -3.89 9.07
C SER A 234 -12.31 -4.31 7.71
N ALA A 235 -11.28 -5.14 7.69
CA ALA A 235 -10.75 -5.69 6.43
C ALA A 235 -11.84 -6.42 5.61
N ALA A 236 -12.74 -7.14 6.29
CA ALA A 236 -13.90 -7.79 5.67
C ALA A 236 -14.83 -6.81 4.94
N GLU A 237 -15.15 -5.69 5.58
CA GLU A 237 -16.06 -4.67 5.03
C GLU A 237 -15.40 -3.95 3.85
N LEU A 238 -14.12 -3.59 4.01
CA LEU A 238 -13.32 -2.91 2.98
C LEU A 238 -13.20 -3.72 1.68
N LEU A 239 -13.23 -5.07 1.75
CA LEU A 239 -13.22 -5.93 0.55
C LEU A 239 -14.45 -5.73 -0.35
N TYR A 240 -15.55 -5.18 0.18
CA TYR A 240 -16.76 -4.86 -0.57
C TYR A 240 -16.84 -3.38 -0.97
N HIS A 241 -15.88 -2.55 -0.57
CA HIS A 241 -15.89 -1.12 -0.87
C HIS A 241 -15.90 -0.87 -2.39
N PRO A 242 -16.67 0.11 -2.91
CA PRO A 242 -16.81 0.36 -4.35
C PRO A 242 -15.48 0.50 -5.11
N PHE A 243 -14.46 1.06 -4.46
CA PHE A 243 -13.12 1.17 -5.05
C PHE A 243 -12.54 -0.19 -5.45
N LEU A 244 -12.85 -1.28 -4.75
CA LEU A 244 -12.35 -2.62 -5.04
C LEU A 244 -13.28 -3.46 -5.93
N THR A 245 -14.58 -3.14 -5.95
CA THR A 245 -15.62 -3.96 -6.58
C THR A 245 -16.11 -3.40 -7.92
N GLU A 246 -16.04 -2.08 -8.13
CA GLU A 246 -16.47 -1.48 -9.39
C GLU A 246 -15.36 -1.54 -10.44
N HIS A 247 -15.62 -2.28 -11.53
CA HIS A 247 -14.85 -2.15 -12.76
C HIS A 247 -15.25 -0.83 -13.43
N VAL A 248 -14.51 0.25 -13.15
CA VAL A 248 -14.63 1.48 -13.93
C VAL A 248 -14.16 1.16 -15.34
N SER A 249 -15.11 0.79 -16.20
CA SER A 249 -14.86 0.46 -17.60
C SER A 249 -14.41 1.74 -18.30
N GLU A 250 -13.14 1.83 -18.67
CA GLU A 250 -12.65 2.83 -19.61
C GLU A 250 -13.16 2.48 -21.02
N LYS A 251 -14.46 2.72 -21.27
CA LYS A 251 -15.01 2.73 -22.62
C LYS A 251 -15.66 4.08 -22.88
N GLY A 252 -14.97 4.89 -23.69
CA GLY A 252 -15.61 5.87 -24.58
C GLY A 252 -15.18 7.31 -24.39
N LYS A 253 -14.22 7.77 -25.22
CA LYS A 253 -14.29 9.04 -25.95
C LYS A 253 -13.23 9.10 -27.06
N HIS A 254 -13.44 8.30 -28.10
CA HIS A 254 -13.07 8.73 -29.45
C HIS A 254 -14.35 8.78 -30.25
N ASP A 255 -14.97 9.96 -30.28
CA ASP A 255 -15.77 10.35 -31.43
C ASP A 255 -15.71 11.87 -31.60
N GLY A 256 -15.47 12.29 -32.84
CA GLY A 256 -15.56 13.70 -33.23
C GLY A 256 -14.51 14.18 -34.22
N GLY A 257 -14.66 13.82 -35.50
CA GLY A 257 -14.42 14.79 -36.57
C GLY A 257 -13.69 14.28 -37.81
N THR A 258 -14.43 13.88 -38.84
CA THR A 258 -14.31 14.51 -40.18
C THR A 258 -15.47 14.07 -41.09
N GLU A 259 -16.33 15.03 -41.41
CA GLU A 259 -17.19 14.99 -42.60
C GLU A 259 -16.39 15.46 -43.83
N SER A 260 -16.57 14.76 -44.95
CA SER A 260 -16.72 15.20 -46.35
C SER A 260 -16.24 14.03 -47.23
N SER A 261 -16.80 13.67 -48.37
CA SER A 261 -17.65 14.34 -49.34
C SER A 261 -18.27 13.24 -50.23
N GLY A 262 -19.27 13.62 -51.04
CA GLY A 262 -20.26 12.69 -51.62
C GLY A 262 -19.81 11.78 -52.76
N GLN A 263 -20.67 10.80 -53.06
CA GLN A 263 -21.01 10.43 -54.43
C GLN A 263 -22.32 9.63 -54.48
N GLN A 264 -23.37 10.29 -54.98
CA GLN A 264 -24.52 9.62 -55.60
C GLN A 264 -24.13 9.21 -57.02
N SER A 265 -24.21 7.92 -57.36
CA SER A 265 -24.79 7.51 -58.65
C SER A 265 -25.00 6.00 -58.80
N ARG A 266 -26.28 5.69 -59.04
CA ARG A 266 -26.82 4.77 -60.06
C ARG A 266 -26.58 3.26 -59.92
N SER A 267 -27.69 2.60 -59.56
CA SER A 267 -28.10 1.30 -60.06
C SER A 267 -28.01 1.21 -61.58
N GLN A 268 -27.41 0.14 -62.10
CA GLN A 268 -27.84 -0.50 -63.34
C GLN A 268 -27.67 -2.02 -63.21
N MET A 269 -28.77 -2.70 -63.51
CA MET A 269 -28.95 -4.13 -63.66
C MET A 269 -28.56 -4.51 -65.09
N LEU A 270 -27.77 -5.57 -65.30
CA LEU A 270 -27.84 -6.36 -66.54
C LEU A 270 -27.18 -7.74 -66.37
N LEU A 271 -27.92 -8.73 -66.88
CA LEU A 271 -27.61 -10.16 -66.99
C LEU A 271 -26.26 -10.46 -67.66
N LEU A 272 -25.51 -11.41 -67.11
CA LEU A 272 -25.36 -12.80 -67.58
C LEU A 272 -24.50 -13.60 -66.59
#